data_AF-A0A1M6KAV3-F1
#
_entry.id   AF-A0A1M6KAV3-F1
#
_cell.length_a   1.000
_cell.length_b   1.000
_cell.length_c   1.000
_cell.angle_alpha   90.00
_cell.angle_beta   90.00
_cell.angle_gamma   90.00
#
_symmetry.space_group_name_H-M   'P 1'
#
loop_
_entity.id
_entity.type
_entity.pdbx_description
1 polymer ?
#
loop_
_entity_poly.entity_id
_entity_poly.type
_entity_poly.pdbx_seq_one_letter_code
_entity_poly.pdbx_strand_id
1 'polypeptide(L)'
;MKFRAHETFFIRKGWLSKGIKYVEQTEGRVFIDKENNPMDVLGIGSNMVKSLRYWLQAVGITYENAATKRVQKFTDLGNLIRENDRYIEELGTLLLLQYELATNKELATSWYVFFNEFMMSEFTKEDFLNFIRNYISMNIGEDEKESGTTRTLEDDFNCIVGTYVPRYKLNPAKVSAESNIDCPFGEMNLVEVLNKKNELYRKNILSASSFNRICPFFS
;
A
#
# COMPACT_ATOMS: atom_id res chain seq x y z
N MET A 1 -4.77 3.54 15.65
CA MET A 1 -4.44 3.81 14.23
C MET A 1 -2.93 3.67 13.96
N LYS A 2 -2.47 3.31 12.75
CA LYS A 2 -1.03 3.15 12.42
C LYS A 2 -0.55 4.13 11.35
N PHE A 3 0.72 4.55 11.48
CA PHE A 3 1.46 5.40 10.54
C PHE A 3 2.86 4.82 10.31
N ARG A 4 3.46 5.04 9.14
CA ARG A 4 4.83 4.64 8.75
C ARG A 4 5.19 3.17 9.01
N ALA A 5 4.20 2.28 9.02
CA ALA A 5 4.42 0.84 9.21
C ALA A 5 5.09 0.17 7.99
N HIS A 6 5.19 0.89 6.88
CA HIS A 6 5.78 0.47 5.61
C HIS A 6 7.29 0.72 5.50
N GLU A 7 7.99 1.15 6.57
CA GLU A 7 9.45 1.38 6.58
C GLU A 7 9.94 2.22 5.37
N THR A 8 9.14 3.21 4.95
CA THR A 8 9.34 4.08 3.76
C THR A 8 9.34 3.38 2.38
N PHE A 9 8.95 2.10 2.30
CA PHE A 9 8.77 1.38 1.04
C PHE A 9 7.29 1.27 0.64
N PHE A 10 6.95 1.78 -0.54
CA PHE A 10 5.70 1.43 -1.21
C PHE A 10 5.81 0.04 -1.86
N ILE A 11 4.66 -0.55 -2.22
CA ILE A 11 4.58 -1.86 -2.89
C ILE A 11 5.31 -1.80 -4.23
N ARG A 12 6.10 -2.82 -4.56
CA ARG A 12 6.77 -2.94 -5.86
C ARG A 12 6.18 -4.08 -6.67
N LYS A 13 6.33 -4.03 -7.99
CA LYS A 13 5.92 -5.11 -8.89
C LYS A 13 6.45 -6.47 -8.39
N GLY A 14 5.55 -7.46 -8.31
CA GLY A 14 5.84 -8.82 -7.85
C GLY A 14 6.01 -9.02 -6.34
N TRP A 15 5.94 -7.96 -5.51
CA TRP A 15 6.04 -8.11 -4.06
C TRP A 15 4.86 -8.87 -3.46
N LEU A 16 3.63 -8.51 -3.82
CA LEU A 16 2.43 -9.15 -3.28
C LEU A 16 2.35 -10.62 -3.69
N SER A 17 2.62 -10.93 -4.97
CA SER A 17 2.69 -12.30 -5.50
C SER A 17 3.78 -13.13 -4.81
N LYS A 18 4.95 -12.53 -4.55
CA LYS A 18 6.01 -13.14 -3.73
C LYS A 18 5.51 -13.43 -2.32
N GLY A 19 4.86 -12.46 -1.68
CA GLY A 19 4.28 -12.62 -0.34
C GLY A 19 3.29 -13.78 -0.27
N ILE A 20 2.33 -13.85 -1.21
CA ILE A 20 1.37 -14.96 -1.32
C ILE A 20 2.09 -16.31 -1.41
N LYS A 21 3.06 -16.43 -2.33
CA LYS A 21 3.83 -17.67 -2.52
C LYS A 21 4.48 -18.15 -1.21
N TYR A 22 5.19 -17.28 -0.51
CA TYR A 22 5.94 -17.69 0.68
C TYR A 22 5.07 -17.84 1.93
N VAL A 23 3.96 -17.13 2.03
CA VAL A 23 2.96 -17.38 3.09
C VAL A 23 2.35 -18.77 2.91
N GLU A 24 2.01 -19.18 1.69
CA GLU A 24 1.50 -20.52 1.39
C GLU A 24 2.56 -21.60 1.71
N GLN A 25 3.80 -21.44 1.22
CA GLN A 25 4.85 -22.44 1.38
C GLN A 25 5.33 -22.66 2.82
N THR A 26 5.17 -21.66 3.69
CA THR A 26 5.67 -21.70 5.08
C THR A 26 4.56 -21.79 6.11
N GLU A 27 3.32 -22.06 5.69
CA GLU A 27 2.14 -22.03 6.56
C GLU A 27 2.04 -20.70 7.36
N GLY A 28 2.39 -19.60 6.70
CA GLY A 28 2.34 -18.25 7.28
C GLY A 28 3.52 -17.87 8.19
N ARG A 29 4.54 -18.71 8.30
CA ARG A 29 5.67 -18.50 9.24
C ARG A 29 6.84 -17.71 8.65
N VAL A 30 6.85 -17.42 7.33
CA VAL A 30 7.99 -16.77 6.63
C VAL A 30 8.52 -15.50 7.32
N PHE A 31 7.69 -14.76 8.06
CA PHE A 31 8.10 -13.51 8.72
C PHE A 31 8.52 -13.65 10.19
N ILE A 32 8.42 -14.84 10.76
CA ILE A 32 8.68 -15.11 12.20
C ILE A 32 9.52 -16.38 12.43
N ASP A 33 9.90 -17.07 11.35
CA ASP A 33 10.73 -18.27 11.40
C ASP A 33 12.09 -17.95 12.05
N LYS A 34 12.52 -18.82 12.97
CA LYS A 34 13.79 -18.70 13.69
C LYS A 34 14.89 -19.53 13.05
N GLU A 35 14.52 -20.57 12.30
CA GLU A 35 15.45 -21.48 11.64
C GLU A 35 15.82 -20.95 10.27
N ASN A 36 14.84 -20.41 9.54
CA ASN A 36 15.05 -19.82 8.23
C ASN A 36 14.96 -18.29 8.31
N ASN A 37 16.07 -17.61 8.02
CA ASN A 37 16.12 -16.16 7.98
C ASN A 37 15.19 -15.61 6.87
N PRO A 38 14.19 -14.77 7.20
CA PRO A 38 13.25 -14.23 6.21
C PRO A 38 13.91 -13.48 5.05
N MET A 39 15.07 -12.84 5.29
CA MET A 39 15.80 -12.12 4.24
C MET A 39 16.33 -13.06 3.16
N ASP A 40 16.82 -14.22 3.57
CA ASP A 40 17.41 -15.23 2.67
C ASP A 40 16.30 -15.96 1.91
N VAL A 41 15.19 -16.27 2.59
CA VAL A 41 14.01 -16.92 1.98
C VAL A 41 13.35 -16.00 0.94
N LEU A 42 13.12 -14.73 1.27
CA LEU A 42 12.44 -13.78 0.39
C LEU A 42 13.38 -13.11 -0.62
N GLY A 43 14.69 -13.15 -0.38
CA GLY A 43 15.71 -12.48 -1.19
C GLY A 43 15.56 -10.96 -1.21
N ILE A 44 15.19 -10.35 -0.08
CA ILE A 44 15.02 -8.89 0.08
C ILE A 44 15.57 -8.43 1.43
N GLY A 45 15.98 -7.16 1.52
CA GLY A 45 16.57 -6.61 2.75
C GLY A 45 15.57 -6.54 3.92
N SER A 46 16.10 -6.45 5.15
CA SER A 46 15.32 -6.47 6.40
C SER A 46 14.13 -5.51 6.44
N ASN A 47 14.34 -4.24 6.04
CA ASN A 47 13.25 -3.26 6.01
C ASN A 47 12.20 -3.59 4.94
N MET A 48 12.62 -4.16 3.80
CA MET A 48 11.69 -4.62 2.77
C MET A 48 10.87 -5.82 3.24
N VAL A 49 11.45 -6.74 4.02
CA VAL A 49 10.72 -7.86 4.64
C VAL A 49 9.61 -7.32 5.55
N LYS A 50 9.92 -6.37 6.43
CA LYS A 50 8.93 -5.74 7.31
C LYS A 50 7.83 -5.03 6.52
N SER A 51 8.22 -4.32 5.46
CA SER A 51 7.29 -3.62 4.57
C SER A 51 6.36 -4.59 3.86
N LEU A 52 6.88 -5.70 3.32
CA LEU A 52 6.08 -6.74 2.66
C LEU A 52 5.08 -7.37 3.63
N ARG A 53 5.54 -7.73 4.83
CA ARG A 53 4.68 -8.25 5.91
C ARG A 53 3.51 -7.31 6.22
N TYR A 54 3.80 -6.02 6.31
CA TYR A 54 2.80 -4.98 6.52
C TYR A 54 1.84 -4.88 5.33
N TRP A 55 2.36 -4.78 4.10
CA TRP A 55 1.54 -4.56 2.90
C TRP A 55 0.55 -5.68 2.65
N LEU A 56 0.94 -6.94 2.86
CA LEU A 56 0.01 -8.08 2.73
C LEU A 56 -1.22 -7.92 3.64
N GLN A 57 -1.04 -7.35 4.83
CA GLN A 57 -2.14 -7.09 5.76
C GLN A 57 -2.91 -5.81 5.41
N ALA A 58 -2.20 -4.74 5.03
CA ALA A 58 -2.80 -3.45 4.74
C ALA A 58 -3.74 -3.50 3.53
N VAL A 59 -3.38 -4.29 2.50
CA VAL A 59 -4.20 -4.51 1.29
C VAL A 59 -5.18 -5.69 1.41
N GLY A 60 -5.33 -6.26 2.61
CA GLY A 60 -6.35 -7.28 2.88
C GLY A 60 -6.05 -8.69 2.37
N ILE A 61 -4.83 -9.02 1.93
CA ILE A 61 -4.46 -10.38 1.47
C ILE A 61 -4.28 -11.32 2.66
N THR A 62 -3.62 -10.86 3.73
CA THR A 62 -3.39 -11.65 4.94
C THR A 62 -3.87 -10.91 6.18
N TYR A 63 -3.98 -11.65 7.27
CA TYR A 63 -4.16 -11.10 8.61
C TYR A 63 -3.27 -11.84 9.60
N GLU A 64 -2.95 -11.17 10.71
CA GLU A 64 -2.25 -11.77 11.85
C GLU A 64 -3.14 -11.71 13.08
N ASN A 65 -3.30 -12.84 13.76
CA ASN A 65 -3.93 -12.86 15.08
C ASN A 65 -2.84 -12.81 16.17
N ALA A 66 -3.04 -11.94 17.17
CA ALA A 66 -2.17 -11.84 18.32
C ALA A 66 -2.04 -13.18 19.09
N ALA A 67 -3.10 -13.99 19.11
CA ALA A 67 -3.12 -15.29 19.76
C ALA A 67 -2.25 -16.35 19.03
N THR A 68 -2.03 -16.22 17.72
CA THR A 68 -1.38 -17.24 16.90
C THR A 68 0.11 -16.96 16.67
N LYS A 69 0.81 -16.40 17.66
CA LYS A 69 2.24 -16.03 17.57
C LYS A 69 2.57 -15.15 16.35
N ARG A 70 1.59 -14.39 15.83
CA ARG A 70 1.73 -13.54 14.64
C ARG A 70 2.07 -14.28 13.33
N VAL A 71 1.59 -15.52 13.18
CA VAL A 71 1.55 -16.24 11.89
C VAL A 71 0.56 -15.53 10.96
N GLN A 72 0.95 -15.31 9.70
CA GLN A 72 0.05 -14.73 8.69
C GLN A 72 -0.87 -15.80 8.09
N LYS A 73 -2.17 -15.51 8.03
CA LYS A 73 -3.15 -16.35 7.35
C LYS A 73 -3.82 -15.57 6.23
N PHE A 74 -4.22 -16.25 5.16
CA PHE A 74 -5.02 -15.62 4.11
C PHE A 74 -6.39 -15.22 4.64
N THR A 75 -6.84 -14.03 4.27
CA THR A 75 -8.25 -13.63 4.38
C THR A 75 -9.08 -14.38 3.32
N ASP A 76 -10.40 -14.20 3.34
CA ASP A 76 -11.27 -14.74 2.28
C ASP A 76 -10.88 -14.16 0.91
N LEU A 77 -10.66 -12.85 0.83
CA LEU A 77 -10.14 -12.18 -0.37
C LEU A 77 -8.77 -12.74 -0.77
N GLY A 78 -7.86 -12.91 0.19
CA GLY A 78 -6.53 -13.45 -0.05
C GLY A 78 -6.55 -14.86 -0.63
N ASN A 79 -7.48 -15.71 -0.20
CA ASN A 79 -7.68 -17.04 -0.79
C ASN A 79 -8.19 -16.95 -2.23
N LEU A 80 -9.19 -16.09 -2.49
CA LEU A 80 -9.71 -15.88 -3.84
C LEU A 80 -8.61 -15.40 -4.80
N ILE A 81 -7.80 -14.42 -4.38
CA ILE A 81 -6.67 -13.92 -5.18
C ILE A 81 -5.62 -15.03 -5.39
N ARG A 82 -5.24 -15.75 -4.33
CA ARG A 82 -4.25 -16.85 -4.41
C ARG A 82 -4.66 -17.95 -5.40
N GLU A 83 -5.95 -18.22 -5.52
CA GLU A 83 -6.52 -19.26 -6.37
C GLU A 83 -6.77 -18.80 -7.81
N ASN A 84 -7.17 -17.54 -8.01
CA ASN A 84 -7.62 -17.05 -9.32
C ASN A 84 -6.65 -16.07 -10.00
N ASP A 85 -5.88 -15.27 -9.24
CA ASP A 85 -4.95 -14.27 -9.77
C ASP A 85 -3.72 -14.11 -8.85
N ARG A 86 -2.99 -15.22 -8.66
CA ARG A 86 -1.83 -15.29 -7.76
C ARG A 86 -0.73 -14.29 -8.11
N TYR A 87 -0.62 -13.94 -9.40
CA TYR A 87 0.40 -13.04 -9.91
C TYR A 87 -0.02 -11.56 -9.85
N ILE A 88 -1.31 -11.27 -9.60
CA ILE A 88 -1.89 -9.93 -9.51
C ILE A 88 -1.68 -9.20 -10.84
N GLU A 89 -2.14 -9.85 -11.92
CA GLU A 89 -2.07 -9.33 -13.28
C GLU A 89 -3.38 -8.68 -13.72
N GLU A 90 -4.49 -9.00 -13.05
CA GLU A 90 -5.80 -8.45 -13.38
C GLU A 90 -6.00 -7.07 -12.74
N LEU A 91 -6.47 -6.11 -13.56
CA LEU A 91 -6.85 -4.78 -13.07
C LEU A 91 -7.95 -4.86 -12.00
N GLY A 92 -8.87 -5.82 -12.12
CA GLY A 92 -9.91 -6.07 -11.12
C GLY A 92 -9.33 -6.39 -9.74
N THR A 93 -8.30 -7.25 -9.69
CA THR A 93 -7.58 -7.56 -8.45
C THR A 93 -6.91 -6.31 -7.87
N LEU A 94 -6.26 -5.50 -8.70
CA LEU A 94 -5.63 -4.25 -8.25
C LEU A 94 -6.64 -3.27 -7.64
N LEU A 95 -7.84 -3.16 -8.24
CA LEU A 95 -8.90 -2.30 -7.73
C LEU A 95 -9.46 -2.79 -6.39
N LEU A 96 -9.65 -4.11 -6.23
CA LEU A 96 -10.06 -4.69 -4.95
C LEU A 96 -9.02 -4.45 -3.85
N LEU A 97 -7.75 -4.68 -4.14
CA LEU A 97 -6.66 -4.42 -3.20
C LEU A 97 -6.52 -2.93 -2.85
N GLN A 98 -6.76 -2.04 -3.81
CA GLN A 98 -6.81 -0.60 -3.56
C GLN A 98 -7.98 -0.22 -2.68
N TYR A 99 -9.16 -0.82 -2.89
CA TYR A 99 -10.33 -0.59 -2.07
C TYR A 99 -10.08 -1.02 -0.62
N GLU A 100 -9.52 -2.20 -0.39
CA GLU A 100 -9.09 -2.66 0.94
C GLU A 100 -8.12 -1.65 1.57
N LEU A 101 -7.11 -1.20 0.83
CA LEU A 101 -6.14 -0.23 1.33
C LEU A 101 -6.76 1.13 1.68
N ALA A 102 -7.66 1.62 0.83
CA ALA A 102 -8.33 2.91 1.00
C ALA A 102 -9.35 2.89 2.14
N THR A 103 -9.90 1.74 2.49
CA THR A 103 -10.88 1.60 3.59
C THR A 103 -10.24 1.18 4.91
N ASN A 104 -8.95 0.79 4.91
CA ASN A 104 -8.24 0.32 6.09
C ASN A 104 -7.77 1.45 7.03
N LYS A 105 -8.69 1.94 7.87
CA LYS A 105 -8.42 2.99 8.86
C LYS A 105 -7.38 2.61 9.92
N GLU A 106 -7.26 1.32 10.26
CA GLU A 106 -6.41 0.87 11.37
C GLU A 106 -4.95 0.66 10.97
N LEU A 107 -4.69 0.02 9.82
CA LEU A 107 -3.34 -0.26 9.35
C LEU A 107 -2.84 0.78 8.35
N ALA A 108 -3.72 1.46 7.62
CA ALA A 108 -3.36 2.40 6.55
C ALA A 108 -4.07 3.75 6.72
N THR A 109 -4.00 4.32 7.93
CA THR A 109 -4.68 5.57 8.30
C THR A 109 -4.49 6.69 7.30
N SER A 110 -3.26 6.94 6.86
CA SER A 110 -2.95 8.00 5.88
C SER A 110 -3.61 7.77 4.53
N TRP A 111 -3.76 6.51 4.10
CA TRP A 111 -4.51 6.17 2.88
C TRP A 111 -6.00 6.38 3.09
N TYR A 112 -6.55 5.92 4.22
CA TYR A 112 -7.95 6.16 4.56
C TYR A 112 -8.28 7.66 4.55
N VAL A 113 -7.48 8.47 5.24
CA VAL A 113 -7.67 9.93 5.28
C VAL A 113 -7.52 10.53 3.89
N PHE A 114 -6.49 10.13 3.13
CA PHE A 114 -6.25 10.64 1.79
C PHE A 114 -7.41 10.39 0.83
N PHE A 115 -8.04 9.21 0.86
CA PHE A 115 -9.11 8.88 -0.08
C PHE A 115 -10.49 9.33 0.40
N ASN A 116 -10.80 9.21 1.70
CA ASN A 116 -12.17 9.37 2.20
C ASN A 116 -12.44 10.70 2.92
N GLU A 117 -11.43 11.33 3.52
CA GLU A 117 -11.61 12.54 4.33
C GLU A 117 -11.04 13.78 3.64
N PHE A 118 -9.93 13.63 2.91
CA PHE A 118 -9.26 14.71 2.21
C PHE A 118 -9.93 15.00 0.85
N MET A 119 -10.80 16.01 0.85
CA MET A 119 -11.66 16.34 -0.29
C MET A 119 -11.00 17.24 -1.36
N MET A 120 -9.80 17.77 -1.12
CA MET A 120 -9.10 18.58 -2.13
C MET A 120 -8.71 17.72 -3.34
N SER A 121 -9.20 18.12 -4.51
CA SER A 121 -8.87 17.45 -5.77
C SER A 121 -7.48 17.82 -6.28
N GLU A 122 -7.03 19.06 -6.04
CA GLU A 122 -5.68 19.53 -6.34
C GLU A 122 -5.02 19.99 -5.05
N PHE A 123 -3.79 19.54 -4.81
CA PHE A 123 -3.13 19.71 -3.52
C PHE A 123 -1.61 19.65 -3.63
N THR A 124 -0.96 20.29 -2.67
CA THR A 124 0.47 20.14 -2.40
C THR A 124 0.71 19.18 -1.24
N LYS A 125 1.97 18.83 -1.00
CA LYS A 125 2.38 18.09 0.20
C LYS A 125 1.93 18.79 1.49
N GLU A 126 2.13 20.10 1.59
CA GLU A 126 1.77 20.87 2.79
C GLU A 126 0.27 20.88 3.06
N ASP A 127 -0.55 20.96 2.01
CA ASP A 127 -2.01 20.91 2.13
C ASP A 127 -2.47 19.61 2.80
N PHE A 128 -1.94 18.47 2.34
CA PHE A 128 -2.26 17.18 2.94
C PHE A 128 -1.73 17.05 4.36
N LEU A 129 -0.49 17.47 4.62
CA LEU A 129 0.11 17.39 5.95
C LEU A 129 -0.64 18.22 6.98
N ASN A 130 -1.07 19.43 6.61
CA ASN A 130 -1.89 20.27 7.50
C ASN A 130 -3.25 19.63 7.76
N PHE A 131 -3.89 19.07 6.72
CA PHE A 131 -5.16 18.38 6.88
C PHE A 131 -5.06 17.17 7.81
N ILE A 132 -4.12 16.26 7.57
CA ILE A 132 -4.00 15.02 8.35
C ILE A 132 -3.60 15.30 9.81
N ARG A 133 -2.77 16.32 10.08
CA ARG A 133 -2.47 16.76 11.45
C ARG A 133 -3.74 17.19 12.19
N ASN A 134 -4.58 18.00 11.53
CA ASN A 134 -5.85 18.43 12.11
C ASN A 134 -6.78 17.23 12.33
N TYR A 135 -6.91 16.34 11.34
CA TYR A 135 -7.70 15.11 11.46
C TYR A 135 -7.25 14.27 12.65
N ILE A 136 -5.94 14.06 12.83
CA ILE A 136 -5.37 13.32 13.97
C ILE A 136 -5.72 14.02 15.27
N SER A 137 -5.53 15.34 15.38
CA SER A 137 -5.82 16.09 16.61
C SER A 137 -7.29 16.02 17.05
N MET A 138 -8.22 15.84 16.11
CA MET A 138 -9.66 15.78 16.38
C MET A 138 -10.18 14.36 16.63
N ASN A 139 -9.52 13.33 16.10
CA ASN A 139 -10.05 11.96 16.05
C ASN A 139 -9.20 10.94 16.81
N ILE A 140 -8.02 11.32 17.28
CA ILE A 140 -7.08 10.41 17.95
C ILE A 140 -6.86 10.89 19.39
N GLY A 141 -6.99 9.97 20.34
CA GLY A 141 -6.74 10.22 21.76
C GLY A 141 -5.28 10.58 22.05
N GLU A 142 -5.02 11.19 23.21
CA GLU A 142 -3.70 11.73 23.54
C GLU A 142 -2.59 10.68 23.52
N ASP A 143 -2.92 9.42 23.82
CA ASP A 143 -1.98 8.29 23.89
C ASP A 143 -1.45 7.81 22.52
N GLU A 144 -2.07 8.23 21.41
CA GLU A 144 -1.64 7.86 20.05
C GLU A 144 -0.91 9.01 19.30
N LYS A 145 -0.71 10.17 19.95
CA LYS A 145 -0.08 11.37 19.36
C LYS A 145 1.37 11.17 18.91
N GLU A 146 2.14 10.28 19.55
CA GLU A 146 3.52 9.96 19.11
C GLU A 146 3.57 9.35 17.70
N SER A 147 2.46 8.74 17.24
CA SER A 147 2.39 8.09 15.93
C SER A 147 2.30 9.10 14.78
N GLY A 148 1.90 10.35 15.05
CA GLY A 148 1.61 11.39 14.06
C GLY A 148 2.69 12.47 13.92
N THR A 149 3.97 12.19 14.19
CA THR A 149 5.02 13.21 14.04
C THR A 149 5.09 13.75 12.62
N THR A 150 5.55 14.99 12.44
CA THR A 150 5.74 15.60 11.11
C THR A 150 6.53 14.70 10.16
N ARG A 151 7.66 14.13 10.62
CA ARG A 151 8.48 13.23 9.80
C ARG A 151 7.70 11.98 9.39
N THR A 152 6.92 11.41 10.30
CA THR A 152 6.11 10.21 10.02
C THR A 152 5.08 10.49 8.93
N LEU A 153 4.36 11.61 9.04
CA LEU A 153 3.33 11.99 8.08
C LEU A 153 3.93 12.36 6.71
N GLU A 154 5.12 12.95 6.69
CA GLU A 154 5.87 13.17 5.46
C GLU A 154 6.29 11.86 4.79
N ASP A 155 6.78 10.89 5.56
CA ASP A 155 7.15 9.57 5.06
C ASP A 155 5.92 8.84 4.48
N ASP A 156 4.75 8.94 5.14
CA ASP A 156 3.48 8.39 4.63
C ASP A 156 3.05 9.07 3.34
N PHE A 157 3.09 10.41 3.28
CA PHE A 157 2.76 11.16 2.06
C PHE A 157 3.65 10.75 0.89
N ASN A 158 4.97 10.69 1.11
CA ASN A 158 5.92 10.25 0.08
C ASN A 158 5.62 8.81 -0.38
N CYS A 159 5.17 7.95 0.53
CA CYS A 159 4.78 6.58 0.22
C CYS A 159 3.48 6.53 -0.59
N ILE A 160 2.47 7.35 -0.26
CA ILE A 160 1.24 7.51 -1.06
C ILE A 160 1.59 7.95 -2.48
N VAL A 161 2.43 8.99 -2.63
CA VAL A 161 2.88 9.46 -3.95
C VAL A 161 3.61 8.33 -4.70
N GLY A 162 4.53 7.61 -4.06
CA GLY A 162 5.22 6.47 -4.67
C GLY A 162 4.30 5.28 -5.01
N THR A 163 3.16 5.18 -4.34
CA THR A 163 2.16 4.12 -4.58
C THR A 163 1.35 4.39 -5.85
N TYR A 164 1.01 5.65 -6.12
CA TYR A 164 0.06 6.01 -7.19
C TYR A 164 0.67 6.78 -8.35
N VAL A 165 1.87 7.35 -8.19
CA VAL A 165 2.57 8.08 -9.25
C VAL A 165 3.72 7.23 -9.78
N PRO A 166 3.69 6.80 -11.06
CA PRO A 166 4.79 6.09 -11.67
C PRO A 166 6.11 6.87 -11.59
N ARG A 167 7.24 6.20 -11.32
CA ARG A 167 8.52 6.90 -11.06
C ARG A 167 9.02 7.69 -12.27
N TYR A 168 8.71 7.28 -13.49
CA TYR A 168 9.09 8.07 -14.68
C TYR A 168 8.42 9.45 -14.68
N LYS A 169 7.23 9.59 -14.06
CA LYS A 169 6.58 10.89 -13.85
C LYS A 169 7.24 11.70 -12.75
N LEU A 170 7.90 11.09 -11.78
CA LEU A 170 8.61 11.80 -10.70
C LEU A 170 10.05 12.16 -11.11
N ASN A 171 10.84 11.19 -11.57
CA ASN A 171 12.26 11.33 -11.88
C ASN A 171 12.64 10.58 -13.17
N PRO A 172 12.39 11.14 -14.37
CA PRO A 172 12.66 10.48 -15.65
C PRO A 172 14.12 10.04 -15.83
N ALA A 173 15.06 10.83 -15.33
CA ALA A 173 16.50 10.60 -15.48
C ALA A 173 17.06 9.42 -14.64
N LYS A 174 16.24 8.83 -13.75
CA LYS A 174 16.67 7.74 -12.84
C LYS A 174 15.91 6.43 -13.07
N VAL A 175 15.16 6.30 -14.17
CA VAL A 175 14.37 5.10 -14.47
C VAL A 175 15.07 4.29 -15.57
N SER A 176 15.57 3.11 -15.19
CA SER A 176 15.88 2.06 -16.17
C SER A 176 14.58 1.32 -16.50
N ALA A 177 14.36 1.00 -17.77
CA ALA A 177 13.20 0.23 -18.24
C ALA A 177 13.07 -1.15 -17.57
N GLU A 178 14.17 -1.68 -17.02
CA GLU A 178 14.23 -2.99 -16.35
C GLU A 178 13.99 -2.92 -14.83
N SER A 179 13.79 -1.73 -14.30
CA SER A 179 13.70 -1.55 -12.86
C SER A 179 12.28 -1.86 -12.36
N ASN A 180 12.09 -2.99 -11.67
CA ASN A 180 10.84 -3.38 -10.97
C ASN A 180 10.55 -2.48 -9.74
N ILE A 181 10.68 -1.17 -9.91
CA ILE A 181 10.64 -0.19 -8.84
C ILE A 181 9.29 0.53 -8.81
N ASP A 182 8.46 0.39 -9.84
CA ASP A 182 7.11 0.98 -9.85
C ASP A 182 6.12 0.12 -9.05
N CYS A 183 5.16 0.81 -8.43
CA CYS A 183 4.01 0.21 -7.78
C CYS A 183 2.94 -0.16 -8.82
N PRO A 184 2.35 -1.37 -8.77
CA PRO A 184 1.28 -1.74 -9.70
C PRO A 184 0.05 -0.83 -9.60
N PHE A 185 -0.18 -0.21 -8.43
CA PHE A 185 -1.28 0.75 -8.27
C PHE A 185 -1.10 2.06 -9.07
N GLY A 186 0.10 2.34 -9.59
CA GLY A 186 0.33 3.46 -10.50
C GLY A 186 -0.44 3.35 -11.82
N GLU A 187 -0.85 2.14 -12.22
CA GLU A 187 -1.62 1.89 -13.45
C GLU A 187 -3.04 2.48 -13.38
N MET A 188 -3.59 2.63 -12.18
CA MET A 188 -4.93 3.20 -11.97
C MET A 188 -4.97 4.73 -12.13
N ASN A 189 -3.80 5.39 -12.18
CA ASN A 189 -3.66 6.85 -12.33
C ASN A 189 -4.51 7.67 -11.34
N LEU A 190 -4.67 7.18 -10.11
CA LEU A 190 -5.45 7.83 -9.04
C LEU A 190 -4.82 9.14 -8.55
N VAL A 191 -3.51 9.30 -8.73
CA VAL A 191 -2.78 10.53 -8.41
C VAL A 191 -1.96 10.94 -9.63
N GLU A 192 -2.13 12.18 -10.05
CA GLU A 192 -1.41 12.79 -11.17
C GLU A 192 -0.53 13.94 -10.70
N VAL A 193 0.63 14.13 -11.35
CA VAL A 193 1.51 15.27 -11.11
C VAL A 193 1.18 16.37 -12.11
N LEU A 194 0.58 17.47 -11.64
CA LEU A 194 0.27 18.62 -12.48
C LEU A 194 1.50 19.51 -12.70
N ASN A 195 2.29 19.72 -11.64
CA ASN A 195 3.51 20.53 -11.72
C ASN A 195 4.59 19.98 -10.78
N LYS A 196 5.70 19.51 -11.36
CA LYS A 196 6.84 18.96 -10.61
C LYS A 196 7.59 19.99 -9.77
N LYS A 197 7.69 21.25 -10.23
CA LYS A 197 8.46 22.29 -9.53
C LYS A 197 7.81 22.70 -8.20
N ASN A 198 6.48 22.72 -8.20
CA ASN A 198 5.69 23.13 -7.06
C ASN A 198 5.12 21.95 -6.27
N GLU A 199 5.49 20.71 -6.64
CA GLU A 199 4.93 19.48 -6.07
C GLU A 199 3.39 19.52 -6.01
N LEU A 200 2.77 19.93 -7.12
CA LEU A 200 1.31 20.02 -7.24
C LEU A 200 0.76 18.73 -7.84
N TYR A 201 -0.15 18.11 -7.11
CA TYR A 201 -0.78 16.84 -7.45
C TYR A 201 -2.29 16.99 -7.66
N ARG A 202 -2.89 16.03 -8.35
CA ARG A 202 -4.35 15.90 -8.52
C ARG A 202 -4.83 14.50 -8.16
N LYS A 203 -5.90 14.40 -7.37
CA LYS A 203 -6.69 13.16 -7.18
C LYS A 203 -7.61 12.98 -8.38
N ASN A 204 -7.45 11.86 -9.07
CA ASN A 204 -8.32 11.47 -10.18
C ASN A 204 -9.39 10.51 -9.71
N ILE A 205 -10.56 10.58 -10.34
CA ILE A 205 -11.66 9.63 -10.14
C ILE A 205 -11.60 8.64 -11.29
N LEU A 206 -11.71 7.34 -10.97
CA LEU A 206 -11.81 6.30 -11.98
C LEU A 206 -13.11 6.48 -12.76
N SER A 207 -13.02 6.48 -14.09
CA SER A 207 -14.22 6.48 -14.93
C SER A 207 -14.95 5.14 -14.83
N ALA A 208 -16.28 5.16 -14.95
CA ALA A 208 -17.11 3.95 -14.92
C ALA A 208 -16.68 2.90 -15.96
N SER A 209 -16.09 3.32 -17.09
CA SER A 209 -15.55 2.43 -18.13
C SER A 209 -14.38 1.57 -17.65
N SER A 210 -13.63 2.01 -16.64
CA SER A 210 -12.54 1.22 -16.04
C SER A 210 -13.09 0.00 -15.28
N PHE A 211 -14.35 0.05 -14.85
CA PHE A 211 -15.02 -1.04 -14.16
C PHE A 211 -15.64 -2.09 -15.09
N ASN A 212 -15.85 -1.75 -16.37
CA ASN A 212 -16.39 -2.70 -17.36
C ASN A 212 -15.43 -3.85 -17.71
N ARG A 213 -14.16 -3.80 -17.26
CA ARG A 213 -13.18 -4.88 -17.40
C ARG A 213 -13.09 -5.79 -16.18
N ILE A 214 -13.94 -5.59 -15.15
CA ILE A 214 -13.79 -6.25 -13.84
C ILE A 214 -14.43 -7.65 -13.76
N CYS A 215 -15.21 -8.13 -14.74
CA CYS A 215 -15.92 -9.41 -14.55
C CYS A 215 -16.00 -10.31 -15.80
N PRO A 216 -15.34 -11.47 -15.72
CA PRO A 216 -16.05 -12.75 -15.87
C PRO A 216 -16.20 -13.53 -14.56
N PHE A 217 -15.53 -13.12 -13.46
CA PHE A 217 -15.36 -13.98 -12.27
C PHE A 217 -16.42 -13.81 -11.16
N PHE A 218 -17.37 -12.87 -11.30
CA PHE A 218 -18.48 -12.69 -10.33
C PHE A 218 -19.88 -12.90 -10.93
N SER A 219 -19.99 -13.63 -12.04
CA SER A 219 -21.28 -14.06 -12.62
C SER A 219 -21.52 -15.55 -12.43
#